data_AF-A0AA88RC79-F1
#
_entry.id   AF-A0AA88RC79-F1
#
_cell.length_a   1.000
_cell.length_b   1.000
_cell.length_c   1.000
_cell.angle_alpha   90.00
_cell.angle_beta   90.00
_cell.angle_gamma   90.00
#
_symmetry.space_group_name_H-M   'P 1'
#
loop_
_entity.id
_entity.type
_entity.pdbx_description
1 polymer ?
#
loop_
_entity_poly.entity_id
_entity_poly.type
_entity_poly.pdbx_seq_one_letter_code
_entity_poly.pdbx_strand_id
1 'polypeptide(L)'
;MNEDLGSCMGEGRPKRYRFTQRWREHEEKMPAEPISESCFLAEVEELKITCKKRSFEDIKDRISSLEKQVHGWVQAMPEVLGKDVFLDGSTFAKCWNSLPQQHKSECCLKEKFGFHV
;
A
#
# COMPACT_ATOMS: atom_id res chain seq x y z
N MET A 1 24.17 5.43 -1.03
CA MET A 1 23.98 3.97 -0.90
C MET A 1 22.48 3.68 -0.89
N ASN A 2 21.88 3.50 -2.07
CA ASN A 2 20.62 2.77 -2.20
C ASN A 2 20.50 2.27 -3.64
N GLU A 3 21.47 1.44 -4.05
CA GLU A 3 21.52 0.83 -5.38
C GLU A 3 21.51 -0.70 -5.33
N ASP A 4 21.25 -1.30 -4.15
CA ASP A 4 21.35 -2.77 -4.01
C ASP A 4 20.37 -3.39 -2.99
N LEU A 5 19.25 -2.72 -2.73
CA LEU A 5 18.11 -3.37 -2.07
C LEU A 5 17.30 -4.05 -3.17
N GLY A 6 17.69 -5.27 -3.51
CA GLY A 6 16.86 -6.18 -4.29
C GLY A 6 15.42 -6.14 -3.78
N SER A 7 14.45 -6.16 -4.72
CA SER A 7 13.03 -5.95 -4.42
C SER A 7 12.62 -6.68 -3.13
N CYS A 8 12.11 -5.92 -2.16
CA CYS A 8 11.67 -6.41 -0.86
C CYS A 8 10.65 -7.57 -0.98
N MET A 9 10.02 -7.70 -2.15
CA MET A 9 9.05 -8.73 -2.47
C MET A 9 9.66 -10.11 -2.76
N GLY A 10 10.90 -10.18 -3.25
CA GLY A 10 11.57 -11.43 -3.65
C GLY A 10 12.42 -12.05 -2.54
N GLU A 11 13.45 -11.33 -2.11
CA GLU A 11 14.56 -11.91 -1.32
C GLU A 11 14.84 -11.17 -0.01
N GLY A 12 14.26 -9.97 0.20
CA GLY A 12 14.55 -9.12 1.36
C GLY A 12 13.72 -9.39 2.62
N ARG A 13 12.68 -10.23 2.57
CA ARG A 13 11.73 -10.38 3.69
C ARG A 13 12.20 -11.42 4.73
N PRO A 14 12.48 -11.02 6.00
CA PRO A 14 12.92 -11.96 7.03
C PRO A 14 11.86 -13.03 7.35
N LYS A 15 12.29 -14.28 7.47
CA LYS A 15 11.41 -15.44 7.72
C LYS A 15 10.47 -15.26 8.92
N ARG A 16 10.92 -14.57 9.97
CA ARG A 16 10.13 -14.31 11.19
C ARG A 16 8.79 -13.61 10.92
N TYR A 17 8.76 -12.64 10.00
CA TYR A 17 7.52 -11.93 9.67
C TYR A 17 6.59 -12.75 8.77
N ARG A 18 7.15 -13.64 7.93
CA ARG A 18 6.39 -14.52 7.04
C ARG A 18 5.58 -15.56 7.82
N PHE A 19 6.18 -16.19 8.84
CA PHE A 19 5.51 -17.20 9.63
C PHE A 19 4.45 -16.59 10.54
N THR A 20 4.77 -15.55 11.33
CA THR A 20 3.78 -14.94 12.22
C THR A 20 2.56 -14.39 11.48
N GLN A 21 2.76 -13.80 10.29
CA GLN A 21 1.63 -13.33 9.48
C GLN A 21 0.74 -14.48 8.99
N ARG A 22 1.32 -15.56 8.45
CA ARG A 22 0.54 -16.73 7.99
C ARG A 22 -0.23 -17.42 9.11
N TRP A 23 0.35 -17.47 10.32
CA TRP A 23 -0.32 -18.01 11.49
C TRP A 23 -1.53 -17.16 11.86
N ARG A 24 -1.39 -15.84 11.89
CA ARG A 24 -2.50 -14.91 12.13
C ARG A 24 -3.57 -15.01 11.05
N GLU A 25 -3.19 -15.03 9.77
CA GLU A 25 -4.11 -15.20 8.65
C GLU A 25 -4.91 -16.51 8.76
N HIS A 26 -4.26 -17.60 9.19
CA HIS A 26 -4.92 -18.90 9.39
C HIS A 26 -5.86 -18.91 10.61
N GLU A 27 -5.42 -18.37 11.75
CA GLU A 27 -6.22 -18.24 12.98
C GLU A 27 -7.47 -17.38 12.74
N GLU A 28 -7.31 -16.24 12.06
CA GLU A 28 -8.37 -15.28 11.80
C GLU A 28 -9.18 -15.60 10.52
N LYS A 29 -8.86 -16.72 9.84
CA LYS A 29 -9.46 -17.16 8.56
C LYS A 29 -9.45 -16.07 7.49
N MET A 30 -8.41 -15.27 7.46
CA MET A 30 -8.26 -14.19 6.50
C MET A 30 -7.86 -14.77 5.14
N PRO A 31 -8.45 -14.27 4.05
CA PRO A 31 -8.01 -14.64 2.72
C PRO A 31 -6.54 -14.23 2.54
N ALA A 32 -5.77 -15.05 1.81
CA ALA A 32 -4.39 -14.74 1.50
C ALA A 32 -4.31 -13.39 0.79
N GLU A 33 -3.63 -12.45 1.43
CA GLU A 33 -3.54 -11.08 0.99
C GLU A 33 -2.43 -10.91 -0.06
N PRO A 34 -2.69 -10.21 -1.18
CA PRO A 34 -1.68 -10.02 -2.23
C PRO A 34 -0.47 -9.23 -1.71
N ILE A 35 -0.70 -8.23 -0.85
CA ILE A 35 0.36 -7.49 -0.16
C ILE A 35 0.10 -7.62 1.34
N SER A 36 1.13 -7.99 2.10
CA SER A 36 1.05 -8.00 3.56
C SER A 36 1.13 -6.58 4.13
N GLU A 37 0.46 -6.33 5.25
CA GLU A 37 0.55 -5.09 6.04
C GLU A 37 2.01 -4.63 6.24
N SER A 38 2.91 -5.58 6.58
CA SER A 38 4.33 -5.30 6.80
C SER A 38 5.12 -4.86 5.55
N CYS A 39 4.59 -5.11 4.36
CA CYS A 39 5.19 -4.75 3.07
C CYS A 39 4.44 -3.62 2.37
N PHE A 40 3.37 -3.10 2.97
CA PHE A 40 2.55 -2.04 2.40
C PHE A 40 3.39 -0.84 1.96
N LEU A 41 4.27 -0.33 2.83
CA LEU A 41 5.12 0.82 2.50
C LEU A 41 6.11 0.52 1.37
N ALA A 42 6.61 -0.71 1.28
CA ALA A 42 7.51 -1.11 0.20
C ALA A 42 6.79 -1.09 -1.16
N GLU A 43 5.55 -1.58 -1.22
CA GLU A 43 4.73 -1.52 -2.44
C GLU A 43 4.42 -0.07 -2.83
N VAL A 44 4.08 0.78 -1.86
CA VAL A 44 3.86 2.21 -2.09
C VAL A 44 5.10 2.90 -2.67
N GLU A 45 6.28 2.59 -2.15
CA GLU A 45 7.55 3.11 -2.69
C GLU A 45 7.82 2.60 -4.11
N GLU A 46 7.57 1.32 -4.38
CA GLU A 46 7.74 0.74 -5.71
C GLU A 46 6.77 1.38 -6.72
N LEU A 47 5.52 1.61 -6.32
CA LEU A 47 4.53 2.32 -7.14
C LEU A 47 4.98 3.76 -7.40
N LYS A 48 5.51 4.46 -6.41
CA LYS A 48 6.04 5.83 -6.59
C LYS A 48 7.20 5.87 -7.59
N ILE A 49 8.10 4.88 -7.56
CA ILE A 49 9.21 4.77 -8.52
C ILE A 49 8.66 4.42 -9.90
N THR A 50 7.69 3.51 -9.98
CA THR A 50 7.10 3.06 -11.24
C THR A 50 6.26 4.16 -11.90
N CYS A 51 5.53 4.97 -11.13
CA CYS A 51 4.85 6.18 -11.61
C CYS A 51 5.79 7.16 -12.32
N LYS A 52 7.06 7.23 -11.90
CA LYS A 52 8.07 8.08 -12.55
C LYS A 52 8.65 7.47 -13.83
N LYS A 53 8.59 6.15 -13.97
CA LYS A 53 9.23 5.39 -15.05
C LYS A 53 8.26 4.92 -16.12
N ARG A 54 6.97 4.75 -15.78
CA ARG A 54 5.92 4.20 -16.65
C ARG A 54 4.69 5.09 -16.65
N SER A 55 3.80 4.86 -17.61
CA SER A 55 2.55 5.61 -17.72
C SER A 55 1.59 5.22 -16.58
N PHE A 56 0.67 6.12 -16.24
CA PHE A 56 -0.35 5.83 -15.24
C PHE A 56 -1.26 4.65 -15.66
N GLU A 57 -1.51 4.48 -16.95
CA GLU A 57 -2.30 3.36 -17.51
C GLU A 57 -1.68 2.00 -17.13
N ASP A 58 -0.35 1.88 -17.21
CA ASP A 58 0.38 0.64 -16.92
C ASP A 58 0.34 0.21 -15.45
N ILE A 59 0.08 1.16 -14.55
CA ILE A 59 0.12 0.96 -13.09
C ILE A 59 -1.26 1.08 -12.43
N LYS A 60 -2.27 1.50 -13.18
CA LYS A 60 -3.64 1.73 -12.70
C LYS A 60 -4.21 0.51 -12.01
N ASP A 61 -3.99 -0.68 -12.56
CA ASP A 61 -4.49 -1.93 -11.99
C ASP A 61 -3.81 -2.25 -10.65
N ARG A 62 -2.49 -2.02 -10.54
CA ARG A 62 -1.74 -2.21 -9.28
C ARG A 62 -2.20 -1.25 -8.21
N ILE A 63 -2.36 0.03 -8.56
CA ILE A 63 -2.88 1.06 -7.65
C ILE A 63 -4.30 0.70 -7.21
N SER A 64 -5.19 0.34 -8.14
CA SER A 64 -6.57 -0.04 -7.83
C SER A 64 -6.65 -1.28 -6.92
N SER A 65 -5.74 -2.24 -7.08
CA SER A 65 -5.64 -3.41 -6.20
C SER A 65 -5.22 -3.02 -4.79
N LEU A 66 -4.18 -2.19 -4.67
CA LEU A 66 -3.68 -1.67 -3.40
C LEU A 66 -4.74 -0.83 -2.69
N GLU A 67 -5.49 0.00 -3.40
CA GLU A 67 -6.60 0.78 -2.85
C GLU A 67 -7.71 -0.09 -2.27
N LYS A 68 -8.14 -1.12 -2.99
CA LYS A 68 -9.16 -2.07 -2.51
C LYS A 68 -8.69 -2.79 -1.24
N GLN A 69 -7.42 -3.16 -1.20
CA GLN A 69 -6.84 -3.83 -0.05
C GLN A 69 -6.74 -2.90 1.16
N VAL A 70 -6.23 -1.68 0.98
CA VAL A 70 -6.19 -0.65 2.04
C VAL A 70 -7.59 -0.34 2.56
N HIS A 71 -8.57 -0.22 1.67
CA HIS A 71 -9.96 -0.03 2.06
C HIS A 71 -10.49 -1.23 2.87
N GLY A 72 -10.13 -2.46 2.49
CA GLY A 72 -10.42 -3.68 3.24
C GLY A 72 -9.82 -3.65 4.65
N TRP A 73 -8.54 -3.28 4.79
CA TRP A 73 -7.90 -3.11 6.09
C TRP A 73 -8.59 -2.06 6.94
N VAL A 74 -8.89 -0.89 6.38
CA VAL A 74 -9.54 0.20 7.11
C VAL A 74 -10.94 -0.18 7.60
N GLN A 75 -11.68 -1.01 6.86
CA GLN A 75 -13.02 -1.46 7.24
C GLN A 75 -13.01 -2.65 8.19
N ALA A 76 -12.19 -3.68 7.92
CA ALA A 76 -12.18 -4.92 8.67
C ALA A 76 -11.29 -4.86 9.91
N MET A 77 -10.19 -4.12 9.85
CA MET A 77 -9.15 -4.09 10.89
C MET A 77 -8.47 -2.71 10.99
N PRO A 78 -9.11 -1.72 11.63
CA PRO A 78 -8.54 -0.38 11.76
C PRO A 78 -7.22 -0.32 12.56
N GLU A 79 -6.84 -1.38 13.27
CA GLU A 79 -5.56 -1.47 14.00
C GLU A 79 -4.37 -1.86 13.10
N VAL A 80 -4.66 -2.46 11.93
CA VAL A 80 -3.65 -2.94 10.98
C VAL A 80 -2.90 -1.79 10.31
N LEU A 81 -3.64 -0.73 9.97
CA LEU A 81 -3.07 0.43 9.31
C LEU A 81 -3.08 1.62 10.26
N GLY A 82 -1.90 2.02 10.70
CA GLY A 82 -1.72 3.18 11.56
C GLY A 82 -2.32 4.43 10.93
N LYS A 83 -2.98 5.27 11.74
CA LYS A 83 -3.58 6.55 11.28
C LYS A 83 -2.53 7.51 10.70
N ASP A 84 -1.27 7.33 11.09
CA ASP A 84 -0.11 8.06 10.59
C ASP A 84 0.13 7.84 9.08
N VAL A 85 -0.32 6.71 8.53
CA VAL A 85 -0.23 6.41 7.10
C VAL A 85 -1.02 7.40 6.26
N PHE A 86 -2.11 7.95 6.78
CA PHE A 86 -2.95 8.94 6.08
C PHE A 86 -2.58 10.39 6.40
N LEU A 87 -1.62 10.64 7.30
CA LEU A 87 -1.21 12.01 7.64
C LEU A 87 -0.48 12.68 6.47
N ASP A 88 -0.74 13.97 6.33
CA ASP A 88 -0.08 14.78 5.31
C ASP A 88 1.44 14.83 5.59
N GLY A 89 2.22 14.28 4.65
CA GLY A 89 3.65 14.06 4.82
C GLY A 89 4.10 12.60 4.93
N SER A 90 3.19 11.65 5.11
CA SER A 90 3.51 10.21 5.05
C SER A 90 4.01 9.81 3.65
N THR A 91 4.75 8.70 3.56
CA THR A 91 5.20 8.17 2.26
C THR A 91 4.02 7.85 1.34
N PHE A 92 2.93 7.34 1.93
CA PHE A 92 1.69 7.04 1.22
C PHE A 92 0.98 8.30 0.75
N ALA A 93 0.83 9.33 1.59
CA ALA A 93 0.24 10.61 1.20
C ALA A 93 1.06 11.30 0.10
N LYS A 94 2.39 11.27 0.17
CA LYS A 94 3.27 11.80 -0.87
C LYS A 94 3.13 11.05 -2.20
N CYS A 95 3.00 9.72 -2.16
CA CYS A 95 2.74 8.91 -3.34
C CYS A 95 1.36 9.25 -3.92
N TRP A 96 0.33 9.28 -3.07
CA TRP A 96 -1.04 9.64 -3.41
C TRP A 96 -1.11 11.02 -4.08
N ASN A 97 -0.42 12.01 -3.52
CA ASN A 97 -0.37 13.36 -4.08
C ASN A 97 0.24 13.43 -5.47
N SER A 98 1.11 12.48 -5.83
CA SER A 98 1.73 12.39 -7.16
C SER A 98 0.83 11.78 -8.24
N LEU A 99 -0.32 11.20 -7.87
CA LEU A 99 -1.25 10.58 -8.82
C LEU A 99 -2.11 11.62 -9.57
N PRO A 100 -2.69 11.26 -10.73
CA PRO A 100 -3.59 12.15 -11.47
C PRO A 100 -4.86 12.47 -10.67
N GLN A 101 -5.32 13.73 -10.74
CA GLN A 101 -6.48 14.20 -9.96
C GLN A 101 -7.79 13.51 -10.36
N GLN A 102 -7.93 13.11 -11.63
CA GLN A 102 -9.08 12.32 -12.11
C GLN A 102 -9.19 10.99 -11.35
N HIS A 103 -8.07 10.28 -11.18
CA HIS A 103 -8.04 9.01 -10.45
C HIS A 103 -8.35 9.17 -8.96
N LYS A 104 -7.82 10.22 -8.32
CA LYS A 104 -8.11 10.49 -6.89
C LYS A 104 -9.59 10.73 -6.62
N SER A 105 -10.32 11.27 -7.59
CA SER A 105 -11.74 11.59 -7.46
C SER A 105 -12.63 10.34 -7.53
N GLU A 106 -12.19 9.34 -8.30
CA GLU A 106 -12.85 8.05 -8.49
C GLU A 106 -12.45 7.02 -7.42
N CYS A 107 -11.35 7.26 -6.69
CA CYS A 107 -10.84 6.33 -5.69
C CYS A 107 -11.73 6.22 -4.44
N CYS A 108 -11.83 5.00 -3.90
CA CYS A 108 -12.50 4.66 -2.64
C CYS A 108 -11.83 5.23 -1.37
N LEU A 109 -10.56 5.66 -1.45
CA LEU A 109 -9.80 6.23 -0.32
C LEU A 109 -9.92 7.75 -0.21
N LYS A 110 -10.65 8.41 -1.12
CA LYS A 110 -10.79 9.88 -1.16
C LYS A 110 -11.25 10.50 0.17
N GLU A 111 -12.12 9.80 0.89
CA GLU A 111 -12.66 10.27 2.19
C GLU A 111 -11.62 10.19 3.32
N LYS A 112 -10.65 9.27 3.21
CA LYS A 112 -9.59 9.07 4.21
C LYS A 112 -8.44 10.05 4.04
N PHE A 113 -8.20 10.50 2.81
CA PHE A 113 -7.23 11.55 2.48
C PHE A 113 -7.81 12.97 2.57
N GLY A 114 -8.99 13.12 3.19
CA GLY A 114 -9.79 14.34 3.27
C GLY A 114 -9.05 15.61 2.87
N PHE A 115 -9.36 16.10 1.66
CA PHE A 115 -9.02 17.46 1.26
C PHE A 115 -9.51 18.39 2.37
N HIS A 116 -8.59 18.89 3.20
CA HIS A 116 -8.85 20.07 4.02
C HIS A 116 -9.02 21.23 3.02
N VAL A 117 -10.28 21.60 2.78
CA VAL A 117 -10.62 22.93 2.26
C VAL A 117 -10.35 23.95 3.36
#